data_AF-A0A382VWT5-F1
#
_entry.id   AF-A0A382VWT5-F1
#
_cell.length_a   1.000
_cell.length_b   1.000
_cell.length_c   1.000
_cell.angle_alpha   90.00
_cell.angle_beta   90.00
_cell.angle_gamma   90.00
#
_symmetry.space_group_name_H-M   'P 1'
#
loop_
_entity.id
_entity.type
_entity.pdbx_description
1 polymer ?
#
loop_
_entity_poly.entity_id
_entity_poly.type
_entity_poly.pdbx_seq_one_letter_code
_entity_poly.pdbx_strand_id
1 'polypeptide(L)'
;MISLKRNTKGEFVEAKGRRVQRKSIYEPYQTEEFRLSRGKFEDFLSCARCFYLDRVCGLASPGTPGWALNSLTDDLLKKEFDICRDQAVPHRLFEKFDLYNIVPFKHANMDRWRDSLRRGLEFRIDGSGILLTGGIDDLWFNQKSEEVIVLDYKSQASSYPVRTRPYLDGTYHQ
;
A
#
# COMPACT_ATOMS: atom_id res chain seq x y z
N MET A 1 6.14 -5.42 23.17
CA MET A 1 5.71 -4.14 23.80
C MET A 1 4.19 -4.07 23.72
N ILE A 2 3.49 -3.80 24.82
CA ILE A 2 2.01 -3.70 24.83
C ILE A 2 1.60 -2.33 24.29
N SER A 3 0.77 -2.29 23.25
CA SER A 3 0.25 -1.05 22.67
C SER A 3 -0.94 -0.54 23.49
N LEU A 4 -0.76 0.56 24.22
CA LEU A 4 -1.81 1.21 25.00
C LEU A 4 -2.49 2.31 24.19
N LYS A 5 -3.82 2.34 24.22
CA LYS A 5 -4.59 3.32 23.43
C LYS A 5 -4.43 4.73 23.99
N ARG A 6 -4.08 5.68 23.12
CA ARG A 6 -3.94 7.10 23.44
C ARG A 6 -4.78 7.98 22.51
N ASN A 7 -5.17 9.16 22.97
CA ASN A 7 -5.80 10.18 22.13
C ASN A 7 -4.74 11.04 21.39
N THR A 8 -5.18 12.04 20.62
CA THR A 8 -4.28 12.94 19.87
C THR A 8 -3.37 13.80 20.75
N LYS A 9 -3.68 13.94 22.05
CA LYS A 9 -2.85 14.62 23.05
C LYS A 9 -1.84 13.68 23.73
N GLY A 10 -1.86 12.38 23.39
CA GLY A 10 -0.99 11.38 24.00
C GLY A 10 -1.49 10.82 25.34
N GLU A 11 -2.69 11.18 25.77
CA GLU A 11 -3.29 10.72 27.03
C GLU A 11 -3.90 9.33 26.87
N PHE A 12 -3.81 8.48 27.90
CA PHE A 12 -4.41 7.15 27.87
C PHE A 12 -5.94 7.22 27.82
N VAL A 13 -6.54 6.36 27.00
CA VAL A 13 -8.00 6.27 26.86
C VAL A 13 -8.45 4.81 26.80
N GLU A 14 -9.72 4.57 27.12
CA GLU A 14 -10.31 3.24 27.09
C GLU A 14 -10.23 2.59 25.70
N ALA A 15 -9.65 1.39 25.67
CA ALA A 15 -9.58 0.54 24.50
C ALA A 15 -10.84 -0.33 24.36
N LYS A 16 -11.93 0.26 23.83
CA LYS A 16 -13.22 -0.42 23.61
C LYS A 16 -13.18 -1.66 22.70
N GLY A 17 -12.04 -1.96 22.05
CA GLY A 17 -11.91 -3.08 21.10
C GLY A 17 -12.81 -2.98 19.87
N ARG A 18 -13.42 -1.82 19.61
CA ARG A 18 -14.34 -1.57 18.50
C ARG A 18 -13.91 -0.40 17.66
N ARG A 19 -14.25 -0.47 16.37
CA ARG A 19 -14.06 0.61 15.41
C ARG A 19 -15.00 1.76 15.73
N VAL A 20 -14.48 2.98 15.59
CA VAL A 20 -15.22 4.22 15.85
C VAL A 20 -15.65 4.94 14.57
N GLN A 21 -14.98 4.67 13.46
CA GLN A 21 -15.27 5.32 12.18
C GLN A 21 -16.34 4.52 11.43
N ARG A 22 -17.54 5.10 11.26
CA ARG A 22 -18.66 4.45 10.55
C ARG A 22 -18.27 4.02 9.13
N LYS A 23 -17.52 4.85 8.41
CA LYS A 23 -16.99 4.53 7.06
C LYS A 23 -16.09 3.28 6.99
N SER A 24 -15.65 2.74 8.14
CA SER A 24 -14.82 1.52 8.21
C SER A 24 -15.62 0.28 8.60
N ILE A 25 -16.93 0.42 8.77
CA ILE A 25 -17.89 -0.62 9.13
C ILE A 25 -18.94 -0.70 8.02
N TYR A 26 -19.08 -1.87 7.42
CA TYR A 26 -20.07 -2.17 6.39
C TYR A 26 -21.41 -2.50 7.05
N GLU A 27 -22.47 -1.88 6.55
CA GLU A 27 -23.84 -2.21 6.94
C GLU A 27 -24.44 -3.16 5.89
N PRO A 28 -24.93 -4.35 6.28
CA PRO A 28 -25.58 -5.26 5.33
C PRO A 28 -26.69 -4.57 4.54
N TYR A 29 -26.71 -4.77 3.23
CA TYR A 29 -27.67 -4.18 2.29
C TYR A 29 -27.59 -2.66 2.14
N GLN A 30 -26.48 -2.03 2.54
CA GLN A 30 -26.27 -0.61 2.25
C GLN A 30 -26.24 -0.36 0.73
N THR A 31 -26.80 0.77 0.31
CA THR A 31 -26.74 1.26 -1.08
C THR A 31 -25.49 2.06 -1.35
N GLU A 32 -24.89 2.61 -0.29
CA GLU A 32 -23.69 3.43 -0.37
C GLU A 32 -22.44 2.61 -0.66
N GLU A 33 -21.51 3.21 -1.39
CA GLU A 33 -20.26 2.57 -1.77
C GLU A 33 -19.38 2.30 -0.53
N PHE A 34 -18.91 1.07 -0.39
CA PHE A 34 -18.00 0.68 0.67
C PHE A 34 -16.55 0.62 0.18
N ARG A 35 -15.74 1.55 0.69
CA ARG A 35 -14.30 1.59 0.39
C ARG A 35 -13.54 0.49 1.09
N LEU A 36 -12.83 -0.32 0.31
CA LEU A 36 -12.02 -1.42 0.80
C LEU A 36 -10.59 -1.31 0.26
N SER A 37 -9.60 -1.31 1.15
CA SER A 37 -8.19 -1.30 0.74
C SER A 37 -7.71 -2.68 0.28
N ARG A 38 -6.69 -2.77 -0.56
CA ARG A 38 -5.99 -4.04 -0.91
C ARG A 38 -5.65 -4.90 0.31
N GLY A 39 -5.15 -4.31 1.39
CA GLY A 39 -4.83 -5.04 2.63
C GLY A 39 -6.06 -5.68 3.29
N LYS A 40 -7.23 -5.04 3.19
CA LYS A 40 -8.48 -5.59 3.71
C LYS A 40 -9.08 -6.66 2.81
N PHE A 41 -8.86 -6.55 1.50
CA PHE A 41 -9.18 -7.63 0.58
C PHE A 41 -8.34 -8.88 0.89
N GLU A 42 -7.04 -8.70 1.16
CA GLU A 42 -6.17 -9.78 1.63
C GLU A 42 -6.68 -10.42 2.94
N ASP A 43 -7.09 -9.61 3.92
CA ASP A 43 -7.68 -10.12 5.16
C ASP A 43 -8.90 -11.03 4.88
N PHE A 44 -9.70 -10.72 3.85
CA PHE A 44 -10.85 -11.55 3.45
C PHE A 44 -10.41 -12.89 2.85
N LEU A 45 -9.44 -12.87 1.93
CA LEU A 45 -8.88 -14.08 1.32
C LEU A 45 -8.23 -14.98 2.37
N SER A 46 -7.48 -14.37 3.28
CA SER A 46 -6.81 -15.05 4.39
C SER A 46 -7.79 -15.60 5.44
N CYS A 47 -8.81 -14.85 5.84
CA CYS A 47 -9.81 -15.28 6.83
C CYS A 47 -11.13 -14.49 6.71
N ALA A 48 -12.08 -15.01 5.93
CA ALA A 48 -13.41 -14.39 5.76
C ALA A 48 -14.16 -14.12 7.07
N ARG A 49 -14.04 -15.01 8.07
CA ARG A 49 -14.63 -14.82 9.41
C ARG A 49 -14.00 -13.63 10.15
N CYS A 50 -12.68 -13.51 10.10
CA CYS A 50 -11.94 -12.43 10.75
C CYS A 50 -12.29 -11.09 10.09
N PHE A 51 -12.35 -11.09 8.76
CA PHE A 51 -12.81 -9.96 7.97
C PHE A 51 -14.23 -9.55 8.34
N TYR A 52 -15.17 -10.49 8.45
CA TYR A 52 -16.55 -10.19 8.84
C TYR A 52 -16.62 -9.55 10.24
N LEU A 53 -15.90 -10.10 11.21
CA LEU A 53 -15.83 -9.51 12.55
C LEU A 53 -15.27 -8.08 12.51
N ASP A 54 -14.25 -7.83 11.69
CA ASP A 54 -13.58 -6.53 11.60
C ASP A 54 -14.35 -5.48 10.80
N ARG A 55 -14.90 -5.86 9.64
CA ARG A 55 -15.60 -4.96 8.70
C ARG A 55 -17.09 -4.86 8.95
N VAL A 56 -17.75 -5.88 9.48
CA VAL A 56 -19.21 -5.88 9.67
C VAL A 56 -19.56 -5.73 11.15
N CYS A 57 -18.96 -6.55 12.03
CA CYS A 57 -19.21 -6.43 13.48
C CYS A 57 -18.43 -5.28 14.15
N GLY A 58 -17.46 -4.69 13.44
CA GLY A 58 -16.67 -3.56 13.92
C GLY A 58 -15.64 -3.93 15.00
N LEU A 59 -15.25 -5.19 15.13
CA LEU A 59 -14.16 -5.62 16.02
C LEU A 59 -12.84 -4.99 15.54
N ALA A 60 -12.16 -4.26 16.42
CA ALA A 60 -10.86 -3.68 16.09
C ALA A 60 -9.74 -4.68 16.39
N SER A 61 -9.02 -5.11 15.36
CA SER A 61 -7.81 -5.93 15.55
C SER A 61 -6.76 -5.19 16.38
N PRO A 62 -5.99 -5.90 17.22
CA PRO A 62 -4.82 -5.33 17.89
C PRO A 62 -3.84 -4.76 16.85
N GLY A 63 -3.32 -3.56 17.11
CA GLY A 63 -2.28 -2.98 16.27
C GLY A 63 -0.91 -3.58 16.55
N THR A 64 -0.04 -3.57 15.55
CA THR A 64 1.40 -3.83 15.69
C THR A 64 2.16 -2.50 15.78
N PRO A 65 3.42 -2.50 16.27
CA PRO A 65 4.29 -1.34 16.13
C PRO A 65 4.40 -0.91 14.65
N GLY A 66 4.53 0.40 14.42
CA GLY A 66 4.76 0.91 13.08
C GLY A 66 6.11 0.48 12.51
N TRP A 67 6.21 0.43 11.18
CA TRP A 67 7.41 0.05 10.44
C TRP A 67 8.19 1.30 9.97
N ALA A 68 8.66 2.11 10.92
CA ALA A 68 9.24 3.43 10.63
C ALA A 68 10.40 3.39 9.64
N LEU A 69 11.27 2.38 9.72
CA LEU A 69 12.37 2.20 8.78
C LEU A 69 11.85 1.95 7.35
N ASN A 70 10.90 1.03 7.20
CA ASN A 70 10.34 0.68 5.90
C ASN A 70 9.63 1.87 5.26
N SER A 71 8.84 2.61 6.05
CA SER A 71 8.15 3.82 5.59
C SER A 71 9.14 4.92 5.19
N LEU A 72 10.20 5.14 5.97
CA LEU A 72 11.21 6.15 5.63
C LEU A 72 11.99 5.79 4.36
N THR A 73 12.33 4.51 4.16
CA THR A 73 12.97 4.04 2.93
C THR A 73 12.11 4.35 1.70
N ASP A 74 10.82 4.02 1.77
CA ASP A 74 9.86 4.32 0.71
C ASP A 74 9.77 5.82 0.40
N ASP A 75 9.63 6.65 1.44
CA ASP A 75 9.58 8.11 1.31
C ASP A 75 10.86 8.70 0.67
N LEU A 76 12.04 8.19 1.03
CA LEU A 76 13.31 8.66 0.50
C LEU A 76 13.53 8.22 -0.95
N LEU A 77 13.18 6.98 -1.29
CA LEU A 77 13.23 6.49 -2.66
C LEU A 77 12.33 7.32 -3.57
N LYS A 78 11.08 7.58 -3.15
CA LYS A 78 10.13 8.43 -3.89
C LYS A 78 10.75 9.80 -4.19
N LYS A 79 11.32 10.47 -3.19
CA LYS A 79 11.99 11.77 -3.36
C LYS A 79 13.19 11.72 -4.30
N GLU A 80 14.03 10.69 -4.21
CA GLU A 80 15.19 10.53 -5.09
C GLU A 80 14.73 10.32 -6.55
N PHE A 81 13.73 9.47 -6.78
CA PHE A 81 13.18 9.25 -8.13
C PHE A 81 12.36 10.44 -8.66
N ASP A 82 11.76 11.27 -7.81
CA ASP A 82 11.11 12.53 -8.20
C ASP A 82 12.09 13.50 -8.86
N ILE A 83 13.30 13.64 -8.30
CA ILE A 83 14.35 14.46 -8.91
C ILE A 83 14.69 13.96 -10.33
N CYS A 84 14.85 12.65 -10.50
CA CYS A 84 15.13 12.04 -11.81
C CYS A 84 13.95 12.18 -12.77
N ARG A 85 12.70 12.05 -12.29
CA ARG A 85 11.47 12.19 -13.08
C ARG A 85 11.31 13.59 -13.67
N ASP A 86 11.61 14.61 -12.87
CA ASP A 86 11.50 16.01 -13.30
C ASP A 86 12.50 16.33 -14.41
N GLN A 87 13.68 15.73 -14.34
CA GLN A 87 14.75 15.87 -15.33
C GLN A 87 14.61 14.90 -16.52
N ALA A 88 13.70 13.91 -16.43
CA ALA A 88 13.55 12.83 -17.40
C ALA A 88 14.85 12.05 -17.66
N VAL A 89 15.63 11.78 -16.59
CA VAL A 89 16.90 11.05 -16.65
C VAL A 89 16.81 9.71 -15.92
N PRO A 90 17.59 8.69 -16.35
CA PRO A 90 17.70 7.45 -15.60
C PRO A 90 18.33 7.70 -14.23
N HIS A 91 17.95 6.89 -13.25
CA HIS A 91 18.57 6.96 -11.93
C HIS A 91 19.99 6.38 -11.98
N ARG A 92 20.94 6.95 -11.22
CA ARG A 92 22.36 6.53 -11.19
C ARG A 92 22.58 5.03 -10.91
N LEU A 93 21.65 4.37 -10.23
CA LEU A 93 21.77 2.93 -9.95
C LEU A 93 21.46 2.05 -11.17
N PHE A 94 20.75 2.57 -12.17
CA PHE A 94 20.31 1.80 -13.34
C PHE A 94 21.47 1.34 -14.21
N GLU A 95 22.55 2.13 -14.29
CA GLU A 95 23.78 1.78 -15.01
C GLU A 95 24.36 0.44 -14.53
N LYS A 96 24.32 0.17 -13.23
CA LYS A 96 24.83 -1.09 -12.66
C LYS A 96 24.05 -2.34 -13.08
N PHE A 97 22.85 -2.16 -13.65
CA PHE A 97 21.93 -3.22 -14.03
C PHE A 97 21.54 -3.15 -15.51
N ASP A 98 22.27 -2.38 -16.31
CA ASP A 98 22.02 -2.18 -17.74
C ASP A 98 20.63 -1.61 -18.08
N LEU A 99 20.04 -0.83 -17.16
CA LEU A 99 18.70 -0.23 -17.30
C LEU A 99 18.72 1.19 -17.88
N TYR A 100 19.61 1.46 -18.83
CA TYR A 100 19.87 2.81 -19.37
C TYR A 100 18.65 3.47 -20.05
N ASN A 101 17.75 2.67 -20.63
CA ASN A 101 16.56 3.16 -21.34
C ASN A 101 15.34 3.30 -20.42
N ILE A 102 15.53 3.14 -19.10
CA ILE A 102 14.45 3.24 -18.13
C ILE A 102 14.55 4.57 -17.40
N VAL A 103 13.45 5.31 -17.37
CA VAL A 103 13.34 6.57 -16.63
C VAL A 103 12.13 6.53 -15.70
N PRO A 104 12.14 7.24 -14.58
CA PRO A 104 10.94 7.40 -13.76
C PRO A 104 9.81 8.04 -14.58
N PHE A 105 8.63 7.41 -14.57
CA PHE A 105 7.56 7.76 -15.49
C PHE A 105 6.89 9.06 -15.07
N LYS A 106 6.80 10.02 -16.01
CA LYS A 106 6.14 11.30 -15.78
C LYS A 106 4.68 11.23 -16.18
N HIS A 107 3.80 11.35 -15.19
CA HIS A 107 2.36 11.33 -15.41
C HIS A 107 1.63 12.29 -14.48
N ALA A 108 0.62 13.01 -15.00
CA ALA A 108 -0.13 14.02 -14.25
C ALA A 108 -0.85 13.47 -13.01
N ASN A 109 -1.19 12.18 -13.02
CA ASN A 109 -1.87 11.50 -11.91
C ASN A 109 -0.92 10.80 -10.92
N MET A 110 0.41 10.96 -11.04
CA MET A 110 1.37 10.22 -10.20
C MET A 110 1.12 10.44 -8.69
N ASP A 111 0.96 11.69 -8.26
CA ASP A 111 0.68 12.03 -6.87
C ASP A 111 -0.66 11.47 -6.39
N ARG A 112 -1.66 11.42 -7.29
CA ARG A 112 -2.97 10.83 -6.99
C ARG A 112 -2.82 9.34 -6.72
N TRP A 113 -2.07 8.62 -7.56
CA TRP A 113 -1.91 7.17 -7.46
C TRP A 113 -1.06 6.74 -6.26
N ARG A 114 -0.11 7.57 -5.81
CA ARG A 114 0.68 7.34 -4.60
C ARG A 114 -0.09 7.62 -3.29
N ASP A 115 -1.05 8.54 -3.32
CA ASP A 115 -1.84 8.94 -2.14
C ASP A 115 -2.96 7.95 -1.81
N SER A 116 -2.58 6.73 -1.42
CA SER A 116 -3.50 5.60 -1.13
C SER A 116 -4.50 5.87 0.00
N LEU A 117 -4.18 6.77 0.92
CA LEU A 117 -5.03 7.06 2.09
C LEU A 117 -6.22 7.97 1.73
N ARG A 118 -6.06 8.85 0.75
CA ARG A 118 -7.10 9.82 0.38
C ARG A 118 -7.70 9.54 -0.99
N ARG A 119 -6.86 9.25 -1.98
CA ARG A 119 -7.23 9.13 -3.40
C ARG A 119 -6.90 7.74 -3.90
N GLY A 120 -5.63 7.51 -4.21
CA GLY A 120 -5.12 6.23 -4.65
C GLY A 120 -5.65 5.82 -6.03
N LEU A 121 -5.34 4.56 -6.35
CA LEU A 121 -6.02 3.81 -7.40
C LEU A 121 -7.37 3.34 -6.87
N GLU A 122 -8.38 3.41 -7.74
CA GLU A 122 -9.77 3.10 -7.43
C GLU A 122 -10.30 2.14 -8.49
N PHE A 123 -10.93 1.05 -8.06
CA PHE A 123 -11.57 0.06 -8.92
C PHE A 123 -12.91 -0.35 -8.34
N ARG A 124 -14.00 -0.06 -9.06
CA ARG A 124 -15.35 -0.42 -8.64
C ARG A 124 -15.65 -1.85 -9.05
N ILE A 125 -16.10 -2.67 -8.11
CA ILE A 125 -16.59 -4.02 -8.40
C ILE A 125 -18.08 -3.93 -8.72
N ASP A 126 -18.42 -4.10 -9.99
CA ASP A 126 -19.79 -4.00 -10.49
C ASP A 126 -20.75 -4.92 -9.72
N GLY A 127 -21.94 -4.38 -9.39
CA GLY A 127 -23.00 -5.11 -8.69
C GLY A 127 -22.79 -5.36 -7.19
N SER A 128 -21.62 -4.99 -6.62
CA SER A 128 -21.31 -5.29 -5.21
C SER A 128 -21.41 -4.08 -4.26
N GLY A 129 -21.42 -2.86 -4.80
CA GLY A 129 -21.27 -1.63 -4.00
C GLY A 129 -19.87 -1.45 -3.38
N ILE A 130 -18.88 -2.28 -3.75
CA ILE A 130 -17.51 -2.19 -3.23
C ILE A 130 -16.62 -1.35 -4.14
N LEU A 131 -15.89 -0.41 -3.54
CA LEU A 131 -14.78 0.29 -4.18
C LEU A 131 -13.45 -0.22 -3.63
N LEU A 132 -12.73 -0.98 -4.44
CA LEU A 132 -11.36 -1.36 -4.13
C LEU A 132 -10.44 -0.17 -4.31
N THR A 133 -9.58 0.03 -3.31
CA THR A 133 -8.63 1.13 -3.25
C THR A 133 -7.23 0.61 -2.98
N GLY A 134 -6.25 1.28 -3.60
CA GLY A 134 -4.84 0.94 -3.44
C GLY A 134 -3.95 2.13 -3.73
N GLY A 135 -2.65 1.92 -3.61
CA GLY A 135 -1.66 2.85 -4.14
C GLY A 135 -0.49 2.06 -4.69
N ILE A 136 0.31 2.77 -5.47
CA ILE A 136 1.59 2.29 -5.97
C ILE A 136 2.70 3.09 -5.33
N ASP A 137 3.89 2.51 -5.25
CA ASP A 137 5.04 3.27 -4.79
C ASP A 137 5.59 4.13 -5.92
N ASP A 138 5.78 3.53 -7.10
CA ASP A 138 6.24 4.29 -8.25
C ASP A 138 5.93 3.61 -9.60
N LEU A 139 6.14 4.37 -10.68
CA LEU A 139 6.14 3.90 -12.07
C LEU A 139 7.45 4.29 -12.73
N TRP A 140 8.02 3.35 -13.49
CA TRP A 140 9.07 3.63 -14.46
C TRP A 140 8.55 3.44 -15.88
N PHE A 141 9.30 3.93 -16.86
CA PHE A 141 8.98 3.84 -18.27
C PHE A 141 10.20 3.38 -19.05
N ASN A 142 10.01 2.31 -19.82
CA ASN A 142 11.02 1.83 -20.74
C ASN A 142 10.87 2.55 -22.08
N GLN A 143 11.82 3.42 -22.40
CA GLN A 143 11.80 4.24 -23.61
C GLN A 143 11.99 3.44 -24.90
N LYS A 144 12.47 2.18 -24.81
CA LYS A 144 12.69 1.31 -25.97
C LYS A 144 11.47 0.47 -26.29
N SER A 145 10.86 -0.16 -25.28
CA SER A 145 9.66 -1.00 -25.47
C SER A 145 8.35 -0.21 -25.36
N GLU A 146 8.41 1.04 -24.89
CA GLU A 146 7.25 1.89 -24.61
C GLU A 146 6.33 1.31 -23.51
N GLU A 147 6.90 0.51 -22.61
CA GLU A 147 6.18 -0.14 -21.51
C GLU A 147 6.29 0.66 -20.21
N VAL A 148 5.18 0.72 -19.47
CA VAL A 148 5.14 1.22 -18.09
C VAL A 148 5.44 0.06 -17.13
N ILE A 149 6.35 0.29 -16.19
CA ILE A 149 6.79 -0.67 -15.19
C ILE A 149 6.25 -0.23 -13.84
N VAL A 150 5.44 -1.08 -13.20
CA VAL A 150 4.89 -0.81 -11.86
C VAL A 150 5.87 -1.25 -10.79
N LEU A 151 6.08 -0.41 -9.78
CA LEU A 151 7.01 -0.68 -8.69
C LEU A 151 6.34 -0.70 -7.33
N ASP A 152 6.92 -1.54 -6.48
CA ASP A 152 6.58 -1.74 -5.10
C ASP A 152 7.89 -1.84 -4.32
N TYR A 153 8.14 -0.86 -3.45
CA TYR A 153 9.38 -0.77 -2.67
C TYR A 153 9.26 -1.63 -1.42
N LYS A 154 10.24 -2.50 -1.24
CA LYS A 154 10.21 -3.50 -0.17
C LYS A 154 11.53 -3.49 0.61
N SER A 155 11.40 -3.35 1.92
CA SER A 155 12.49 -3.54 2.88
C SER A 155 12.31 -4.90 3.55
N GLN A 156 13.37 -5.69 3.63
CA GLN A 156 13.35 -7.03 4.24
C GLN A 156 14.55 -7.25 5.15
N ALA A 157 14.41 -8.17 6.12
CA ALA A 157 15.48 -8.57 7.03
C ALA A 157 16.22 -9.85 6.58
N SER A 158 15.85 -10.43 5.42
CA SER A 158 16.49 -11.63 4.90
C SER A 158 17.97 -11.38 4.60
N SER A 159 18.84 -12.27 5.05
CA SER A 159 20.26 -12.27 4.72
C SER A 159 20.56 -12.88 3.35
N TYR A 160 19.55 -13.49 2.70
CA TYR A 160 19.72 -14.08 1.38
C TYR A 160 19.59 -13.00 0.28
N PRO A 161 20.40 -13.10 -0.80
CA PRO A 161 20.25 -12.23 -1.96
C PRO A 161 18.83 -12.30 -2.53
N VAL A 162 18.29 -11.15 -2.95
CA VAL A 162 16.99 -11.09 -3.63
C VAL A 162 17.13 -11.77 -4.99
N ARG A 163 16.34 -12.82 -5.20
CA ARG A 163 16.21 -13.52 -6.48
C ARG A 163 14.74 -13.66 -6.80
N THR A 164 14.36 -13.51 -8.07
CA THR A 164 12.96 -13.41 -8.49
C THR A 164 12.09 -14.55 -7.98
N ARG A 165 12.42 -15.81 -8.26
CA ARG A 165 11.61 -16.96 -7.83
C ARG A 165 11.57 -17.12 -6.29
N PRO A 166 12.71 -17.20 -5.57
CA PRO A 166 12.67 -17.30 -4.11
C PRO A 166 11.93 -16.15 -3.41
N TYR A 167 11.97 -14.95 -3.99
CA TYR A 167 11.24 -13.80 -3.47
C TYR A 167 9.74 -13.94 -3.68
N LEU A 168 9.29 -14.19 -4.92
CA LEU A 168 7.86 -14.26 -5.25
C LEU A 168 7.17 -15.51 -4.68
N ASP A 169 7.89 -16.63 -4.56
CA ASP A 169 7.33 -17.89 -4.02
C ASP A 169 7.29 -17.90 -2.48
N GLY A 170 7.89 -16.89 -1.82
CA GLY A 170 7.99 -16.82 -0.37
C GLY A 170 6.61 -16.66 0.30
N THR A 171 6.43 -17.31 1.45
CA THR A 171 5.16 -17.32 2.22
C THR A 171 4.69 -15.92 2.65
N TYR A 172 5.58 -14.93 2.65
CA TYR A 172 5.28 -13.54 3.00
C TYR A 172 5.05 -12.64 1.78
N HIS A 173 5.09 -13.20 0.57
CA HIS A 173 4.97 -12.48 -0.71
C HIS A 173 3.86 -13.04 -1.63
N GLN A 174 3.07 -14.01 -1.13
CA GLN A 174 1.81 -14.46 -1.75
C GLN A 174 0.66 -13.50 -1.43
#